data_AF-A0A8H7BG59-F1
#
_entry.id   AF-A0A8H7BG59-F1
#
_cell.length_a   1.000
_cell.length_b   1.000
_cell.length_c   1.000
_cell.angle_alpha   90.00
_cell.angle_beta   90.00
_cell.angle_gamma   90.00
#
_symmetry.space_group_name_H-M   'P 1'
#
loop_
_entity.id
_entity.type
_entity.pdbx_description
1 polymer ?
#
loop_
_entity_poly.entity_id
_entity_poly.type
_entity_poly.pdbx_seq_one_letter_code
_entity_poly.pdbx_strand_id
1 'polypeptide(L)'
;MTNPKPSFVPILESPSLDMTTMSMPIITTISLAVVALISLAIITSNKSKIPLANPPDRFHTAFSRQVEFITHGLEVVENARKRYGKQPYRLITNVGEMLVLPPSYAQTIRNEKSLHFSTTFAQGWDFHGYLTGFEPFATLGDKRDLVQKVIEKQLTKQLNFTSKPLSDETSFALDVVFGDSSDAKLVIRQLDGIRAILRPILEERELMKAEARKMGTPVPVFEDTLEWLQEESQGAAYDPAAYQMLLTVAAIHTTSDLLSQVIMRLGNEPHLIDDLRAEIVSVLGAEGFSKASIANLRLMDSALQETQRMKPLQMLAMRRIAEKKIVLSDGLTINKGDRLAVDAHAMLDPEVYPNPDKFDIYRYLRMREDGSNSTKALFVTTSPENLTFGHGIHACPGRFFAALEVKIALCHILTKYDWELLPGSNLEPFV
;
A
#
# COMPACT_ATOMS: atom_id res chain seq x y z
N MET A 1 37.94 77.68 -68.88
CA MET A 1 37.11 76.69 -69.61
C MET A 1 37.23 75.37 -68.85
N THR A 2 36.26 75.09 -68.00
CA THR A 2 36.22 73.93 -67.09
C THR A 2 34.77 73.51 -66.90
N ASN A 3 34.57 72.20 -66.70
CA ASN A 3 33.34 71.43 -66.48
C ASN A 3 32.57 70.93 -67.71
N PRO A 4 32.13 69.65 -67.70
CA PRO A 4 31.03 69.25 -66.82
C PRO A 4 31.09 67.89 -66.08
N LYS A 5 30.55 67.98 -64.85
CA LYS A 5 29.62 67.11 -64.09
C LYS A 5 30.04 65.71 -63.58
N PRO A 6 29.82 65.42 -62.27
CA PRO A 6 30.08 64.13 -61.66
C PRO A 6 28.90 63.16 -61.85
N SER A 7 29.21 61.89 -62.09
CA SER A 7 28.26 60.79 -62.11
C SER A 7 27.90 60.35 -60.69
N PHE A 8 26.61 60.21 -60.44
CA PHE A 8 26.05 59.65 -59.20
C PHE A 8 26.39 58.15 -59.11
N VAL A 9 26.98 57.76 -57.98
CA VAL A 9 27.11 56.36 -57.55
C VAL A 9 25.78 55.95 -56.90
N PRO A 10 25.11 54.87 -57.34
CA PRO A 10 23.96 54.34 -56.61
C PRO A 10 24.41 53.71 -55.30
N ILE A 11 23.67 54.01 -54.25
CA ILE A 11 23.77 53.42 -52.92
C ILE A 11 23.59 51.90 -53.05
N LEU A 12 24.59 51.13 -52.62
CA LEU A 12 24.45 49.68 -52.42
C LEU A 12 23.38 49.46 -51.35
N GLU A 13 22.26 48.86 -51.77
CA GLU A 13 21.24 48.33 -50.89
C GLU A 13 21.90 47.38 -49.88
N SER A 14 21.58 47.57 -48.60
CA SER A 14 21.90 46.61 -47.53
C SER A 14 21.32 45.24 -47.91
N PRO A 15 22.07 44.13 -47.75
CA PRO A 15 21.49 42.82 -48.00
C PRO A 15 20.37 42.58 -46.99
N SER A 16 19.14 42.55 -47.47
CA SER A 16 18.02 41.98 -46.75
C SER A 16 18.37 40.52 -46.46
N LEU A 17 18.23 40.12 -45.19
CA LEU A 17 18.43 38.74 -44.79
C LEU A 17 17.30 37.91 -45.40
N ASP A 18 17.56 37.29 -46.55
CA ASP A 18 16.60 36.44 -47.24
C ASP A 18 16.47 35.12 -46.47
N MET A 19 15.41 35.00 -45.66
CA MET A 19 15.11 33.81 -44.85
C MET A 19 14.81 32.55 -45.68
N THR A 20 14.75 32.64 -47.01
CA THR A 20 14.38 31.51 -47.87
C THR A 20 15.54 30.60 -48.26
N THR A 21 16.79 30.92 -47.87
CA THR A 21 18.00 30.16 -48.25
C THR A 21 18.75 29.53 -47.07
N MET A 22 18.10 29.27 -45.94
CA MET A 22 18.72 28.45 -44.90
C MET A 22 18.71 26.98 -45.32
N SER A 23 19.90 26.43 -45.61
CA SER A 23 20.05 25.02 -45.92
C SER A 23 19.42 24.15 -44.82
N MET A 24 18.72 23.08 -45.22
CA MET A 24 18.04 22.13 -44.30
C MET A 24 18.86 21.68 -43.08
N PRO A 25 20.21 21.53 -43.15
CA PRO A 25 21.05 21.24 -41.98
C PRO A 25 21.04 22.33 -40.89
N ILE A 26 20.90 23.60 -41.26
CA ILE A 26 20.91 24.72 -40.32
C ILE A 26 19.56 24.80 -39.59
N ILE A 27 18.46 24.63 -40.33
CA ILE A 27 17.10 24.61 -39.76
C ILE A 27 16.92 23.44 -38.79
N THR A 28 17.42 22.25 -39.15
CA THR A 28 17.37 21.08 -38.26
C THR A 28 18.23 21.26 -37.01
N THR A 29 19.43 21.84 -37.13
CA THR A 29 20.31 22.10 -35.98
C THR A 29 19.69 23.13 -35.02
N ILE A 30 19.13 24.22 -35.54
CA ILE A 30 18.44 25.24 -34.72
C ILE A 30 17.19 24.63 -34.07
N SER A 31 16.42 23.81 -34.78
CA SER A 31 15.23 23.16 -34.22
C SER A 31 15.60 22.20 -33.09
N LEU A 32 16.65 21.39 -33.24
CA LEU A 32 17.18 20.52 -32.19
C LEU A 32 17.68 21.31 -30.98
N ALA A 33 18.38 22.43 -31.20
CA ALA A 33 18.84 23.31 -30.13
C ALA A 33 17.68 23.97 -29.38
N VAL A 34 16.63 24.41 -30.10
CA VAL A 34 15.42 24.99 -29.49
C VAL A 34 14.64 23.93 -28.72
N VAL A 35 14.48 22.71 -29.24
CA VAL A 35 13.86 21.60 -28.50
C VAL A 35 14.68 21.24 -27.27
N ALA A 36 16.02 21.23 -27.37
CA ALA A 36 16.90 21.00 -26.23
C ALA A 36 16.79 22.12 -25.19
N LEU A 37 16.72 23.39 -25.61
CA LEU A 37 16.57 24.54 -24.72
C LEU A 37 15.18 24.61 -24.08
N ILE A 38 14.11 24.30 -24.81
CA ILE A 38 12.75 24.19 -24.27
C ILE A 38 12.68 23.01 -23.31
N SER A 39 13.25 21.86 -23.66
CA SER A 39 13.33 20.70 -22.76
C SER A 39 14.12 21.05 -21.51
N LEU A 40 15.27 21.72 -21.65
CA LEU A 40 16.09 22.17 -20.54
C LEU A 40 15.35 23.21 -19.69
N ALA A 41 14.62 24.16 -20.31
CA ALA A 41 13.83 25.17 -19.62
C ALA A 41 12.65 24.55 -18.86
N ILE A 42 11.95 23.58 -19.44
CA ILE A 42 10.89 22.79 -18.79
C ILE A 42 11.49 21.99 -17.62
N ILE A 43 12.63 21.32 -17.83
CA ILE A 43 13.35 20.57 -16.78
C ILE A 43 13.81 21.50 -15.65
N THR A 44 14.29 22.71 -15.95
CA THR A 44 14.74 23.68 -14.93
C THR A 44 13.59 24.41 -14.25
N SER A 45 12.48 24.65 -14.94
CA SER A 45 11.26 25.28 -14.42
C SER A 45 10.52 24.37 -13.44
N ASN A 46 10.59 23.06 -13.66
CA ASN A 46 9.97 22.04 -12.80
C ASN A 46 10.85 21.55 -11.64
N LYS A 47 12.03 22.13 -11.40
CA LYS A 47 12.84 21.74 -10.24
C LYS A 47 12.09 22.09 -8.97
N SER A 48 11.58 21.05 -8.30
CA SER A 48 10.95 21.18 -6.99
C SER A 48 11.89 21.92 -6.03
N LYS A 49 11.35 22.85 -5.23
CA LYS A 49 12.10 23.49 -4.13
C LYS A 49 12.49 22.50 -3.03
N ILE A 50 11.90 21.31 -3.05
CA ILE A 50 12.12 20.25 -2.09
C ILE A 50 13.39 19.48 -2.48
N PRO A 51 14.37 19.32 -1.58
CA PRO A 51 15.64 18.68 -1.91
C PRO A 51 15.48 17.20 -2.23
N LEU A 52 16.24 16.70 -3.20
CA LEU A 52 16.36 15.27 -3.49
C LEU A 52 17.44 14.65 -2.60
N ALA A 53 17.07 13.65 -1.79
CA ALA A 53 17.92 13.06 -0.77
C ALA A 53 19.01 12.14 -1.34
N ASN A 54 18.69 11.40 -2.41
CA ASN A 54 19.59 10.46 -3.09
C ASN A 54 19.74 10.80 -4.58
N PRO A 55 20.31 11.98 -4.93
CA PRO A 55 20.43 12.39 -6.31
C PRO A 55 21.34 11.43 -7.11
N PRO A 56 21.07 11.27 -8.42
CA PRO A 56 22.04 10.66 -9.33
C PRO A 56 23.37 11.44 -9.28
N ASP A 57 24.48 10.74 -9.40
CA ASP A 57 25.82 11.32 -9.41
C ASP A 57 26.62 10.81 -10.61
N ARG A 58 27.93 11.10 -10.65
CA ARG A 58 28.80 10.73 -11.77
C ARG A 58 28.91 9.22 -12.00
N PHE A 59 28.62 8.41 -10.98
CA PHE A 59 28.73 6.96 -11.01
C PHE A 59 27.37 6.26 -10.87
N HIS A 60 26.35 6.97 -10.40
CA HIS A 60 25.00 6.43 -10.18
C HIS A 60 23.96 7.16 -11.01
N THR A 61 23.28 6.42 -11.88
CA THR A 61 22.12 6.92 -12.64
C THR A 61 20.85 6.90 -11.80
N ALA A 62 19.77 7.50 -12.30
CA ALA A 62 18.46 7.36 -11.66
C ALA A 62 18.05 5.89 -11.51
N PHE A 63 18.28 5.07 -12.53
CA PHE A 63 17.97 3.63 -12.47
C PHE A 63 18.80 2.89 -11.42
N SER A 64 20.10 3.18 -11.31
CA SER A 64 20.91 2.56 -10.26
C SER A 64 20.46 2.95 -8.86
N ARG A 65 19.94 4.17 -8.65
CA ARG A 65 19.31 4.58 -7.38
C ARG A 65 18.02 3.81 -7.10
N GLN A 66 17.23 3.51 -8.13
CA GLN A 66 16.03 2.66 -7.98
C GLN A 66 16.41 1.24 -7.53
N VAL A 67 17.47 0.66 -8.12
CA VAL A 67 17.98 -0.67 -7.75
C VAL A 67 18.60 -0.67 -6.35
N GLU A 68 19.37 0.35 -6.00
CA GLU A 68 19.88 0.55 -4.64
C GLU A 68 18.74 0.58 -3.62
N PHE A 69 17.64 1.29 -3.92
CA PHE A 69 16.49 1.36 -3.03
C PHE A 69 15.81 0.00 -2.79
N ILE A 70 15.89 -0.94 -3.74
CA ILE A 70 15.34 -2.30 -3.55
C ILE A 70 16.10 -3.05 -2.45
N THR A 71 17.40 -2.83 -2.33
CA THR A 71 18.28 -3.61 -1.42
C THR A 71 18.64 -2.85 -0.14
N HIS A 72 18.69 -1.52 -0.20
CA HIS A 72 19.14 -0.65 0.90
C HIS A 72 18.10 0.44 1.22
N GLY A 73 16.83 0.22 0.86
CA GLY A 73 15.77 1.23 0.98
C GLY A 73 15.60 1.78 2.39
N LEU A 74 15.70 0.93 3.42
CA LEU A 74 15.61 1.35 4.82
C LEU A 74 16.74 2.31 5.20
N GLU A 75 17.98 1.98 4.85
CA GLU A 75 19.14 2.83 5.12
C GLU A 75 19.03 4.17 4.37
N VAL A 76 18.57 4.14 3.13
CA VAL A 76 18.36 5.34 2.31
C VAL A 76 17.32 6.27 2.93
N VAL A 77 16.20 5.74 3.43
CA VAL A 77 15.18 6.53 4.15
C VAL A 77 15.72 7.04 5.48
N GLU A 78 16.42 6.22 6.25
CA GLU A 78 17.02 6.59 7.54
C GLU A 78 18.03 7.73 7.39
N ASN A 79 18.94 7.63 6.42
CA ASN A 79 19.94 8.66 6.13
C ASN A 79 19.27 9.97 5.66
N ALA A 80 18.22 9.89 4.85
CA ALA A 80 17.45 11.06 4.45
C ALA A 80 16.77 11.71 5.66
N ARG A 81 16.15 10.92 6.55
CA ARG A 81 15.51 11.41 7.77
C ARG A 81 16.51 12.10 8.69
N LYS A 82 17.69 11.52 8.93
CA LYS A 82 18.76 12.15 9.73
C LYS A 82 19.19 13.50 9.14
N ARG A 83 19.23 13.61 7.81
CA ARG A 83 19.66 14.82 7.11
C ARG A 83 18.62 15.94 7.12
N TYR A 84 17.33 15.60 6.97
CA TYR A 84 16.26 16.60 6.80
C TYR A 84 15.36 16.75 8.03
N GLY A 85 15.44 15.85 9.01
CA GLY A 85 14.68 15.88 10.24
C GLY A 85 13.17 15.93 9.99
N LYS A 86 12.54 17.03 10.42
CA LYS A 86 11.10 17.29 10.27
C LYS A 86 10.74 18.01 8.96
N GLN A 87 11.66 18.13 8.00
CA GLN A 87 11.41 18.78 6.72
C GLN A 87 11.04 17.76 5.63
N PRO A 88 10.11 18.08 4.72
CA PRO A 88 9.86 17.27 3.53
C PRO A 88 11.10 17.15 2.64
N TYR A 89 11.27 15.97 2.03
CA TYR A 89 12.35 15.70 1.07
C TYR A 89 11.84 14.81 -0.06
N ARG A 90 12.56 14.76 -1.17
CA ARG A 90 12.29 13.84 -2.29
C ARG A 90 13.26 12.68 -2.27
N LEU A 91 12.85 11.54 -2.82
CA LEU A 91 13.64 10.33 -2.84
C LEU A 91 13.37 9.54 -4.13
N ILE A 92 14.42 9.08 -4.82
CA ILE A 92 14.30 8.10 -5.91
C ILE A 92 14.14 6.72 -5.25
N THR A 93 12.94 6.18 -5.32
CA THR A 93 12.57 4.84 -4.82
C THR A 93 12.59 3.82 -5.96
N ASN A 94 12.34 2.53 -5.67
CA ASN A 94 12.16 1.49 -6.68
C ASN A 94 11.03 1.78 -7.68
N VAL A 95 10.05 2.62 -7.31
CA VAL A 95 8.94 3.05 -8.17
C VAL A 95 9.12 4.48 -8.70
N GLY A 96 10.32 5.04 -8.63
CA GLY A 96 10.63 6.39 -9.11
C GLY A 96 10.66 7.46 -8.01
N GLU A 97 10.66 8.73 -8.42
CA GLU A 97 10.75 9.86 -7.50
C GLU A 97 9.47 10.00 -6.65
N MET A 98 9.65 10.15 -5.34
CA MET A 98 8.59 10.29 -4.35
C MET A 98 8.90 11.42 -3.39
N LEU A 99 7.89 12.25 -3.11
CA LEU A 99 7.90 13.23 -2.02
C LEU A 99 7.62 12.51 -0.69
N VAL A 100 8.60 12.49 0.19
CA VAL A 100 8.46 11.93 1.54
C VAL A 100 8.10 13.06 2.51
N LEU A 101 6.96 12.89 3.17
CA LEU A 101 6.45 13.80 4.18
C LEU A 101 6.77 13.27 5.59
N PRO A 102 7.17 14.14 6.54
CA PRO A 102 7.30 13.77 7.94
C PRO A 102 5.98 13.26 8.57
N PRO A 103 6.03 12.50 9.67
CA PRO A 103 4.84 11.95 10.34
C PRO A 103 3.76 12.99 10.66
N SER A 104 4.16 14.23 10.98
CA SER A 104 3.24 15.33 11.30
C SER A 104 2.25 15.68 10.17
N TYR A 105 2.57 15.31 8.92
CA TYR A 105 1.69 15.54 7.78
C TYR A 105 0.60 14.48 7.64
N ALA A 106 0.70 13.31 8.29
CA ALA A 106 -0.31 12.26 8.22
C ALA A 106 -1.70 12.82 8.49
N GLN A 107 -1.82 13.59 9.57
CA GLN A 107 -3.05 14.24 9.99
C GLN A 107 -3.60 15.24 8.96
N THR A 108 -2.70 16.00 8.32
CA THR A 108 -3.03 17.05 7.34
C THR A 108 -3.56 16.45 6.05
N ILE A 109 -2.92 15.38 5.54
CA ILE A 109 -3.23 14.82 4.22
C ILE A 109 -4.31 13.73 4.25
N ARG A 110 -4.68 13.22 5.43
CA ARG A 110 -5.51 12.01 5.59
C ARG A 110 -6.85 12.03 4.83
N ASN A 111 -7.44 13.21 4.68
CA ASN A 111 -8.75 13.41 4.04
C ASN A 111 -8.66 14.38 2.85
N GLU A 112 -7.46 14.64 2.33
CA GLU A 112 -7.30 15.49 1.15
C GLU A 112 -7.84 14.77 -0.09
N LYS A 113 -8.94 15.28 -0.64
CA LYS A 113 -9.66 14.66 -1.76
C LYS A 113 -8.87 14.64 -3.06
N SER A 114 -7.86 15.49 -3.20
CA SER A 114 -7.01 15.54 -4.40
C SER A 114 -5.84 14.55 -4.35
N LEU A 115 -5.69 13.80 -3.24
CA LEU A 115 -4.69 12.77 -3.04
C LEU A 115 -5.34 11.38 -3.10
N HIS A 116 -4.99 10.61 -4.13
CA HIS A 116 -5.59 9.30 -4.37
C HIS A 116 -4.57 8.17 -4.21
N PHE A 117 -4.97 7.13 -3.48
CA PHE A 117 -4.23 5.88 -3.38
C PHE A 117 -4.47 4.99 -4.60
N SER A 118 -5.73 4.76 -4.95
CA SER A 118 -6.16 3.87 -6.05
C SER A 118 -5.55 4.23 -7.41
N THR A 119 -5.34 5.53 -7.66
CA THR A 119 -4.71 6.04 -8.90
C THR A 119 -3.25 5.58 -9.06
N THR A 120 -2.53 5.21 -7.98
CA THR A 120 -1.17 4.67 -8.08
C THR A 120 -1.14 3.32 -8.80
N PHE A 121 -2.16 2.49 -8.58
CA PHE A 121 -2.29 1.16 -9.16
C PHE A 121 -2.83 1.23 -10.59
N ALA A 122 -3.88 2.02 -10.83
CA ALA A 122 -4.48 2.17 -12.15
C ALA A 122 -3.52 2.75 -13.20
N GLN A 123 -2.59 3.62 -12.79
CA GLN A 123 -1.60 4.19 -13.70
C GLN A 123 -0.33 3.34 -13.84
N GLY A 124 -0.29 2.15 -13.21
CA GLY A 124 0.79 1.19 -13.41
C GLY A 124 2.05 1.40 -12.59
N TRP A 125 2.02 2.32 -11.64
CA TRP A 125 3.19 2.68 -10.85
C TRP A 125 3.44 1.69 -9.71
N ASP A 126 2.36 1.25 -9.07
CA ASP A 126 2.37 0.15 -8.10
C ASP A 126 1.81 -1.12 -8.77
N PHE A 127 2.52 -2.25 -8.63
CA PHE A 127 2.13 -3.59 -9.10
C PHE A 127 1.81 -3.74 -10.60
N HIS A 128 2.12 -2.73 -11.42
CA HIS A 128 2.06 -2.79 -12.89
C HIS A 128 0.74 -3.32 -13.46
N GLY A 129 -0.41 -2.90 -12.92
CA GLY A 129 -1.73 -3.43 -13.31
C GLY A 129 -2.12 -3.26 -14.79
N TYR A 130 -1.38 -2.49 -15.58
CA TYR A 130 -1.53 -2.35 -17.03
C TYR A 130 -0.90 -3.51 -17.83
N LEU A 131 -0.08 -4.35 -17.19
CA LEU A 131 0.52 -5.51 -17.82
C LEU A 131 -0.46 -6.67 -17.87
N THR A 132 -0.40 -7.45 -18.94
CA THR A 132 -1.18 -8.68 -19.08
C THR A 132 -0.86 -9.65 -17.93
N GLY A 133 -1.89 -10.19 -17.28
CA GLY A 133 -1.79 -11.04 -16.09
C GLY A 133 -1.77 -10.30 -14.75
N PHE A 134 -1.61 -8.97 -14.76
CA PHE A 134 -1.61 -8.11 -13.57
C PHE A 134 -2.89 -7.27 -13.44
N GLU A 135 -3.90 -7.54 -14.27
CA GLU A 135 -5.20 -6.85 -14.26
C GLU A 135 -5.88 -6.82 -12.88
N PRO A 136 -5.71 -7.82 -11.99
CA PRO A 136 -6.25 -7.75 -10.63
C PRO A 136 -5.83 -6.51 -9.86
N PHE A 137 -4.58 -6.06 -10.00
CA PHE A 137 -4.11 -4.84 -9.35
C PHE A 137 -4.75 -3.57 -9.93
N ALA A 138 -5.11 -3.57 -11.22
CA ALA A 138 -5.83 -2.46 -11.83
C ALA A 138 -7.25 -2.30 -11.24
N THR A 139 -7.85 -3.35 -10.68
CA THR A 139 -9.19 -3.27 -10.07
C THR A 139 -9.24 -2.38 -8.81
N LEU A 140 -8.10 -2.14 -8.15
CA LEU A 140 -7.99 -1.13 -7.08
C LEU A 140 -8.29 0.30 -7.57
N GLY A 141 -8.09 0.54 -8.86
CA GLY A 141 -8.35 1.81 -9.53
C GLY A 141 -9.74 1.92 -10.18
N ASP A 142 -10.62 0.94 -9.96
CA ASP A 142 -11.99 1.02 -10.46
C ASP A 142 -12.72 2.21 -9.82
N LYS A 143 -13.21 3.14 -10.65
CA LYS A 143 -13.91 4.36 -10.22
C LYS A 143 -15.21 4.11 -9.47
N ARG A 144 -15.72 2.87 -9.50
CA ARG A 144 -16.89 2.43 -8.74
C ARG A 144 -16.54 2.06 -7.30
N ASP A 145 -15.25 1.97 -6.95
CA ASP A 145 -14.73 1.57 -5.64
C ASP A 145 -15.29 0.22 -5.17
N LEU A 146 -15.40 -0.75 -6.09
CA LEU A 146 -16.05 -2.04 -5.82
C LEU A 146 -15.33 -2.83 -4.72
N VAL A 147 -14.00 -2.83 -4.72
CA VAL A 147 -13.19 -3.48 -3.67
C VAL A 147 -13.51 -2.88 -2.29
N GLN A 148 -13.47 -1.55 -2.20
CA GLN A 148 -13.72 -0.83 -0.95
C GLN A 148 -15.16 -1.07 -0.48
N LYS A 149 -16.15 -1.01 -1.38
CA LYS A 149 -17.55 -1.28 -1.06
C LYS A 149 -17.78 -2.70 -0.54
N VAL A 150 -17.23 -3.71 -1.21
CA VAL A 150 -17.36 -5.11 -0.74
C VAL A 150 -16.74 -5.25 0.65
N ILE A 151 -15.56 -4.69 0.89
CA ILE A 151 -14.90 -4.80 2.20
C ILE A 151 -15.67 -4.04 3.29
N GLU A 152 -16.03 -2.78 3.04
CA GLU A 152 -16.62 -1.90 4.05
C GLU A 152 -18.11 -2.21 4.30
N LYS A 153 -18.87 -2.52 3.24
CA LYS A 153 -20.31 -2.73 3.35
C LYS A 153 -20.71 -4.15 3.61
N GLN A 154 -19.97 -5.13 3.07
CA GLN A 154 -20.36 -6.53 3.13
C GLN A 154 -19.48 -7.26 4.14
N LEU A 155 -18.18 -7.39 3.88
CA LEU A 155 -17.26 -8.15 4.73
C LEU A 155 -17.25 -7.66 6.18
N THR A 156 -17.15 -6.34 6.40
CA THR A 156 -17.11 -5.75 7.75
C THR A 156 -18.40 -6.00 8.54
N LYS A 157 -19.56 -6.04 7.86
CA LYS A 157 -20.86 -6.31 8.50
C LYS A 157 -21.06 -7.79 8.79
N GLN A 158 -20.57 -8.65 7.90
CA GLN A 158 -20.75 -10.09 7.97
C GLN A 158 -19.67 -10.83 8.79
N LEU A 159 -18.81 -10.11 9.53
CA LEU A 159 -17.76 -10.71 10.36
C LEU A 159 -18.26 -11.78 11.36
N ASN A 160 -19.52 -11.69 11.82
CA ASN A 160 -20.12 -12.70 12.69
C ASN A 160 -20.30 -14.06 11.98
N PHE A 161 -20.66 -14.04 10.69
CA PHE A 161 -20.86 -15.24 9.89
C PHE A 161 -19.55 -15.83 9.38
N THR A 162 -18.51 -15.00 9.22
CA THR A 162 -17.20 -15.47 8.75
C THR A 162 -16.30 -16.01 9.88
N SER A 163 -16.53 -15.63 11.14
CA SER A 163 -15.65 -15.99 12.27
C SER A 163 -15.46 -17.50 12.45
N LYS A 164 -16.55 -18.28 12.47
CA LYS A 164 -16.47 -19.73 12.68
C LYS A 164 -15.91 -20.47 11.47
N PRO A 165 -16.38 -20.24 10.22
CA PRO A 165 -15.76 -20.82 9.03
C PRO A 165 -14.28 -20.50 8.92
N LEU A 166 -13.86 -19.26 9.22
CA LEU A 166 -12.46 -18.87 9.19
C LEU A 166 -11.63 -19.63 10.24
N SER A 167 -12.18 -19.85 11.43
CA SER A 167 -11.53 -20.70 12.44
C SER A 167 -11.37 -22.15 11.99
N ASP A 168 -12.36 -22.71 11.32
CA ASP A 168 -12.31 -24.09 10.82
C ASP A 168 -11.28 -24.23 9.69
N GLU A 169 -11.33 -23.31 8.71
CA GLU A 169 -10.36 -23.26 7.60
C GLU A 169 -8.94 -23.03 8.09
N THR A 170 -8.75 -22.13 9.07
CA THR A 170 -7.43 -21.89 9.65
C THR A 170 -6.89 -23.15 10.33
N SER A 171 -7.74 -23.90 11.05
CA SER A 171 -7.31 -25.18 11.64
C SER A 171 -6.87 -26.17 10.57
N PHE A 172 -7.62 -26.28 9.46
CA PHE A 172 -7.25 -27.16 8.34
C PHE A 172 -5.98 -26.71 7.63
N ALA A 173 -5.83 -25.42 7.36
CA ALA A 173 -4.67 -24.85 6.68
C ALA A 173 -3.38 -25.06 7.47
N LEU A 174 -3.42 -24.96 8.81
CA LEU A 174 -2.25 -25.24 9.65
C LEU A 174 -1.79 -26.71 9.47
N ASP A 175 -2.72 -27.67 9.38
CA ASP A 175 -2.37 -29.08 9.19
C ASP A 175 -1.74 -29.33 7.80
N VAL A 176 -2.18 -28.58 6.77
CA VAL A 176 -1.65 -28.68 5.41
C VAL A 176 -0.28 -28.00 5.27
N VAL A 177 -0.13 -26.78 5.81
CA VAL A 177 1.09 -25.97 5.66
C VAL A 177 2.24 -26.49 6.52
N PHE A 178 1.96 -27.01 7.71
CA PHE A 178 2.99 -27.69 8.52
C PHE A 178 3.25 -29.14 8.07
N GLY A 179 2.60 -29.60 6.99
CA GLY A 179 2.96 -30.81 6.24
C GLY A 179 3.92 -30.52 5.07
N ASP A 180 4.25 -31.55 4.28
CA ASP A 180 5.19 -31.44 3.16
C ASP A 180 4.48 -31.11 1.83
N SER A 181 4.84 -29.97 1.22
CA SER A 181 4.79 -29.85 -0.24
C SER A 181 5.78 -28.82 -0.79
N SER A 182 6.46 -29.21 -1.88
CA SER A 182 7.30 -28.37 -2.72
C SER A 182 6.50 -27.90 -3.94
N ASP A 183 6.64 -26.64 -4.36
CA ASP A 183 6.12 -26.23 -5.66
C ASP A 183 6.81 -24.99 -6.25
N ALA A 184 6.90 -24.92 -7.58
CA ALA A 184 6.96 -23.66 -8.33
C ALA A 184 6.91 -23.86 -9.87
N LYS A 185 5.83 -23.37 -10.50
CA LYS A 185 5.75 -22.69 -11.83
C LYS A 185 4.28 -22.36 -12.16
N LEU A 186 3.70 -21.28 -11.60
CA LEU A 186 2.22 -21.10 -11.61
C LEU A 186 1.65 -19.76 -12.14
N VAL A 187 2.39 -18.65 -12.20
CA VAL A 187 1.75 -17.30 -12.20
C VAL A 187 0.88 -16.96 -13.43
N ILE A 188 1.25 -17.31 -14.66
CA ILE A 188 0.41 -16.99 -15.85
C ILE A 188 -0.74 -18.00 -16.02
N ARG A 189 -0.56 -19.26 -15.62
CA ARG A 189 -1.64 -20.27 -15.63
C ARG A 189 -2.69 -19.99 -14.56
N GLN A 190 -2.34 -19.23 -13.52
CA GLN A 190 -3.22 -18.97 -12.38
C GLN A 190 -4.43 -18.12 -12.73
N LEU A 191 -4.32 -17.02 -13.47
CA LEU A 191 -5.49 -16.14 -13.70
C LEU A 191 -6.54 -16.81 -14.61
N ASP A 192 -6.11 -17.45 -15.69
CA ASP A 192 -7.03 -18.24 -16.54
C ASP A 192 -7.56 -19.49 -15.81
N GLY A 193 -6.73 -20.09 -14.95
CA GLY A 193 -7.16 -21.16 -14.04
C GLY A 193 -8.26 -20.70 -13.08
N ILE A 194 -8.10 -19.52 -12.45
CA ILE A 194 -9.10 -18.94 -11.55
C ILE A 194 -10.39 -18.67 -12.34
N ARG A 195 -10.32 -18.08 -13.53
CA ARG A 195 -11.51 -17.88 -14.39
C ARG A 195 -12.20 -19.21 -14.71
N ALA A 196 -11.43 -20.26 -15.02
CA ALA A 196 -11.96 -21.58 -15.31
C ALA A 196 -12.62 -22.25 -14.09
N ILE A 197 -12.10 -22.00 -12.89
CA ILE A 197 -12.67 -22.48 -11.62
C ILE A 197 -13.95 -21.71 -11.26
N LEU A 198 -13.93 -20.38 -11.39
CA LEU A 198 -15.05 -19.53 -10.95
C LEU A 198 -16.26 -19.59 -11.88
N ARG A 199 -16.04 -19.72 -13.20
CA ARG A 199 -17.12 -19.74 -14.20
C ARG A 199 -18.23 -20.76 -13.88
N PRO A 200 -17.95 -22.07 -13.69
CA PRO A 200 -19.02 -23.03 -13.41
C PRO A 200 -19.76 -22.73 -12.10
N ILE A 201 -19.08 -22.22 -11.07
CA ILE A 201 -19.69 -21.82 -9.80
C ILE A 201 -20.68 -20.68 -10.01
N LEU A 202 -20.29 -19.65 -10.75
CA LEU A 202 -21.14 -18.49 -11.03
C LEU A 202 -22.34 -18.87 -11.90
N GLU A 203 -22.12 -19.71 -12.92
CA GLU A 203 -23.20 -20.24 -13.78
C GLU A 203 -24.22 -21.05 -12.97
N GLU A 204 -23.74 -21.93 -12.08
CA GLU A 204 -24.60 -22.72 -11.19
C GLU A 204 -25.43 -21.82 -10.26
N ARG A 205 -24.82 -20.80 -9.65
CA ARG A 205 -25.54 -19.86 -8.78
C ARG A 205 -26.64 -19.11 -9.53
N GLU A 206 -26.36 -18.65 -10.76
CA GLU A 206 -27.37 -17.96 -11.56
C GLU A 206 -28.53 -18.88 -11.95
N LEU A 207 -28.26 -20.15 -12.24
CA LEU A 207 -29.30 -21.16 -12.46
C LEU A 207 -30.17 -21.33 -11.21
N MET A 208 -29.56 -21.53 -10.03
CA MET A 208 -30.29 -21.65 -8.76
C MET A 208 -31.17 -20.42 -8.47
N LYS A 209 -30.63 -19.20 -8.69
CA LYS A 209 -31.39 -17.96 -8.50
C LYS A 209 -32.53 -17.83 -9.50
N ALA A 210 -32.32 -18.19 -10.77
CA ALA A 210 -33.35 -18.14 -11.80
C ALA A 210 -34.49 -19.13 -11.53
N GLU A 211 -34.15 -20.35 -11.09
CA GLU A 211 -35.11 -21.37 -10.68
C GLU A 211 -35.94 -20.93 -9.48
N ALA A 212 -35.31 -20.37 -8.44
CA ALA A 212 -36.02 -19.85 -7.28
C ALA A 212 -37.00 -18.72 -7.67
N ARG A 213 -36.56 -17.78 -8.53
CA ARG A 213 -37.42 -16.71 -9.07
C ARG A 213 -38.61 -17.28 -9.85
N LYS A 214 -38.39 -18.32 -10.67
CA LYS A 214 -39.45 -18.97 -11.45
C LYS A 214 -40.46 -19.71 -10.56
N MET A 215 -39.99 -20.35 -9.49
CA MET A 215 -40.83 -21.09 -8.56
C MET A 215 -41.48 -20.20 -7.49
N GLY A 216 -41.12 -18.92 -7.40
CA GLY A 216 -41.59 -18.01 -6.36
C GLY A 216 -41.07 -18.37 -4.96
N THR A 217 -39.97 -19.12 -4.89
CA THR A 217 -39.31 -19.49 -3.62
C THR A 217 -38.24 -18.45 -3.26
N PRO A 218 -37.81 -18.39 -1.98
CA PRO A 218 -36.73 -17.49 -1.59
C PRO A 218 -35.46 -17.72 -2.42
N VAL A 219 -34.93 -16.64 -2.98
CA VAL A 219 -33.71 -16.68 -3.78
C VAL A 219 -32.52 -17.01 -2.86
N PRO A 220 -31.67 -17.99 -3.21
CA PRO A 220 -30.50 -18.32 -2.40
C PRO A 220 -29.54 -17.12 -2.34
N VAL A 221 -29.00 -16.89 -1.15
CA VAL A 221 -28.01 -15.85 -0.85
C VAL A 221 -26.73 -16.53 -0.41
N PHE A 222 -25.59 -16.08 -0.94
CA PHE A 222 -24.27 -16.62 -0.63
C PHE A 222 -23.44 -15.55 0.08
N GLU A 223 -22.84 -15.89 1.22
CA GLU A 223 -22.08 -14.93 2.04
C GLU A 223 -20.59 -15.00 1.72
N ASP A 224 -20.24 -14.63 0.49
CA ASP A 224 -18.86 -14.59 0.02
C ASP A 224 -18.61 -13.44 -0.95
N THR A 225 -17.33 -13.23 -1.25
CA THR A 225 -16.86 -12.15 -2.11
C THR A 225 -17.41 -12.23 -3.53
N LEU A 226 -17.74 -13.42 -4.05
CA LEU A 226 -18.30 -13.55 -5.40
C LEU A 226 -19.73 -12.99 -5.47
N GLU A 227 -20.56 -13.30 -4.48
CA GLU A 227 -21.92 -12.75 -4.38
C GLU A 227 -21.89 -11.25 -4.11
N TRP A 228 -21.07 -10.82 -3.15
CA TRP A 228 -20.97 -9.41 -2.77
C TRP A 228 -20.46 -8.53 -3.91
N LEU A 229 -19.53 -9.04 -4.73
CA LEU A 229 -19.08 -8.34 -5.95
C LEU A 229 -20.22 -8.19 -6.96
N GLN A 230 -21.02 -9.23 -7.16
CA GLN A 230 -22.19 -9.18 -8.04
C GLN A 230 -23.20 -8.15 -7.55
N GLU A 231 -23.54 -8.14 -6.27
CA GLU A 231 -24.45 -7.16 -5.67
C GLU A 231 -23.95 -5.72 -5.84
N GLU A 232 -22.70 -5.45 -5.45
CA GLU A 232 -22.13 -4.11 -5.50
C GLU A 232 -21.85 -3.64 -6.94
N SER A 233 -21.69 -4.56 -7.90
CA SER A 233 -21.58 -4.23 -9.33
C SER A 233 -22.86 -3.59 -9.89
N GLN A 234 -24.01 -3.82 -9.27
CA GLN A 234 -25.33 -3.34 -9.70
C GLN A 234 -25.63 -3.63 -11.18
N GLY A 235 -25.18 -4.80 -11.66
CA GLY A 235 -25.39 -5.25 -13.05
C GLY A 235 -24.41 -4.70 -14.07
N ALA A 236 -23.44 -3.87 -13.66
CA ALA A 236 -22.37 -3.43 -14.54
C ALA A 236 -21.33 -4.54 -14.76
N ALA A 237 -20.76 -4.64 -15.96
CA ALA A 237 -19.74 -5.62 -16.27
C ALA A 237 -18.49 -5.47 -15.38
N TYR A 238 -17.93 -6.59 -14.96
CA TYR A 238 -16.68 -6.69 -14.20
C TYR A 238 -16.08 -8.10 -14.39
N ASP A 239 -14.79 -8.28 -14.07
CA ASP A 239 -14.13 -9.59 -14.09
C ASP A 239 -14.07 -10.15 -12.66
N PRO A 240 -14.95 -11.10 -12.27
CA PRO A 240 -15.00 -11.63 -10.91
C PRO A 240 -13.68 -12.32 -10.50
N ALA A 241 -12.97 -12.94 -11.44
CA ALA A 241 -11.67 -13.57 -11.16
C ALA A 241 -10.62 -12.53 -10.80
N ALA A 242 -10.62 -11.39 -11.50
CA ALA A 242 -9.65 -10.35 -11.23
C ALA A 242 -9.86 -9.71 -9.85
N TYR A 243 -11.11 -9.43 -9.49
CA TYR A 243 -11.46 -8.92 -8.17
C TYR A 243 -11.17 -9.91 -7.04
N GLN A 244 -11.53 -11.19 -7.23
CA GLN A 244 -11.25 -12.24 -6.26
C GLN A 244 -9.75 -12.37 -6.03
N MET A 245 -8.95 -12.40 -7.10
CA MET A 245 -7.50 -12.52 -7.01
C MET A 245 -6.89 -11.34 -6.26
N LEU A 246 -7.34 -10.11 -6.52
CA LEU A 246 -6.86 -8.95 -5.77
C LEU A 246 -7.17 -9.07 -4.27
N LEU A 247 -8.42 -9.41 -3.91
CA LEU A 247 -8.83 -9.57 -2.51
C LEU A 247 -7.97 -10.64 -1.82
N THR A 248 -7.73 -11.76 -2.50
CA THR A 248 -6.87 -12.85 -2.02
C THR A 248 -5.42 -12.39 -1.81
N VAL A 249 -4.81 -11.71 -2.78
CA VAL A 249 -3.43 -11.19 -2.66
C VAL A 249 -3.31 -10.20 -1.50
N ALA A 250 -4.28 -9.30 -1.35
CA ALA A 250 -4.30 -8.33 -0.26
C ALA A 250 -4.39 -9.01 1.13
N ALA A 251 -5.22 -10.04 1.26
CA ALA A 251 -5.40 -10.78 2.50
C ALA A 251 -4.18 -11.67 2.84
N ILE A 252 -3.69 -12.48 1.90
CA ILE A 252 -2.68 -13.51 2.19
C ILE A 252 -1.36 -12.89 2.67
N HIS A 253 -0.76 -11.99 1.88
CA HIS A 253 0.63 -11.58 2.13
C HIS A 253 0.76 -10.75 3.42
N THR A 254 -0.17 -9.83 3.66
CA THR A 254 -0.09 -8.93 4.81
C THR A 254 -0.42 -9.63 6.12
N THR A 255 -1.43 -10.50 6.14
CA THR A 255 -1.78 -11.35 7.29
C THR A 255 -0.66 -12.33 7.62
N SER A 256 -0.10 -13.01 6.61
CA SER A 256 0.97 -14.00 6.81
C SER A 256 2.26 -13.37 7.33
N ASP A 257 2.63 -12.18 6.85
CA ASP A 257 3.78 -11.43 7.38
C ASP A 257 3.59 -11.12 8.86
N LEU A 258 2.46 -10.51 9.25
CA LEU A 258 2.20 -10.22 10.65
C LEU A 258 2.21 -11.48 11.53
N LEU A 259 1.54 -12.54 11.07
CA LEU A 259 1.47 -13.80 11.81
C LEU A 259 2.87 -14.40 12.00
N SER A 260 3.70 -14.41 10.95
CA SER A 260 5.08 -14.89 11.03
C SER A 260 5.91 -14.05 12.02
N GLN A 261 5.76 -12.73 11.98
CA GLN A 261 6.50 -11.81 12.85
C GLN A 261 6.14 -12.00 14.32
N VAL A 262 4.85 -12.17 14.65
CA VAL A 262 4.43 -12.38 16.04
C VAL A 262 4.89 -13.75 16.54
N ILE A 263 4.80 -14.80 15.71
CA ILE A 263 5.32 -16.14 16.05
C ILE A 263 6.82 -16.08 16.34
N MET A 264 7.60 -15.43 15.46
CA MET A 264 9.04 -15.30 15.64
C MET A 264 9.40 -14.54 16.92
N ARG A 265 8.73 -13.41 17.19
CA ARG A 265 8.99 -12.62 18.41
C ARG A 265 8.60 -13.36 19.69
N LEU A 266 7.48 -14.08 19.69
CA LEU A 266 7.08 -14.92 20.82
C LEU A 266 8.02 -16.11 21.00
N GLY A 267 8.53 -16.70 19.90
CA GLY A 267 9.54 -17.75 19.96
C GLY A 267 10.89 -17.27 20.54
N ASN A 268 11.20 -15.97 20.38
CA ASN A 268 12.37 -15.35 21.01
C ASN A 268 12.12 -14.99 22.49
N GLU A 269 10.87 -14.74 22.88
CA GLU A 269 10.46 -14.36 24.23
C GLU A 269 9.40 -15.33 24.78
N PRO A 270 9.74 -16.63 24.93
CA PRO A 270 8.74 -17.67 25.21
C PRO A 270 8.00 -17.48 26.53
N HIS A 271 8.59 -16.75 27.49
CA HIS A 271 7.94 -16.40 28.76
C HIS A 271 6.65 -15.57 28.59
N LEU A 272 6.46 -14.92 27.42
CA LEU A 272 5.26 -14.15 27.10
C LEU A 272 4.11 -15.01 26.57
N ILE A 273 4.38 -16.25 26.15
CA ILE A 273 3.39 -17.18 25.58
C ILE A 273 2.36 -17.59 26.63
N ASP A 274 2.79 -17.84 27.86
CA ASP A 274 1.92 -18.32 28.94
C ASP A 274 0.81 -17.32 29.28
N ASP A 275 1.11 -16.03 29.28
CA ASP A 275 0.13 -14.97 29.54
C ASP A 275 -0.91 -14.86 28.41
N LEU A 276 -0.48 -15.03 27.15
CA LEU A 276 -1.39 -15.08 26.00
C LEU A 276 -2.28 -16.34 26.05
N ARG A 277 -1.72 -17.50 26.42
CA ARG A 277 -2.49 -18.74 26.62
C ARG A 277 -3.51 -18.58 27.74
N ALA A 278 -3.13 -17.97 28.86
CA ALA A 278 -4.03 -17.70 29.97
C ALA A 278 -5.20 -16.80 29.56
N GLU A 279 -4.94 -15.74 28.78
CA GLU A 279 -6.00 -14.90 28.21
C GLU A 279 -6.95 -15.72 27.31
N ILE A 280 -6.40 -16.52 26.39
CA ILE A 280 -7.21 -17.35 25.48
C ILE A 280 -8.12 -18.29 26.25
N VAL A 281 -7.58 -19.02 27.22
CA VAL A 281 -8.35 -19.97 28.05
C VAL A 281 -9.44 -19.23 28.83
N SER A 282 -9.11 -18.09 29.43
CA SER A 282 -10.07 -17.31 30.21
C SER A 282 -11.23 -16.79 29.35
N VAL A 283 -10.94 -16.23 28.17
CA VAL A 283 -11.94 -15.56 27.33
C VAL A 283 -12.72 -16.57 26.51
N LEU A 284 -12.04 -17.48 25.80
CA LEU A 284 -12.68 -18.42 24.89
C LEU A 284 -13.27 -19.62 25.62
N GLY A 285 -12.74 -20.00 26.79
CA GLY A 285 -13.35 -21.05 27.63
C GLY A 285 -14.71 -20.65 28.20
N ALA A 286 -14.93 -19.36 28.45
CA ALA A 286 -16.20 -18.84 28.96
C ALA A 286 -17.23 -18.57 27.85
N GLU A 287 -16.80 -18.02 26.72
CA GLU A 287 -17.69 -17.48 25.68
C GLU A 287 -17.71 -18.29 24.37
N GLY A 288 -16.82 -19.28 24.24
CA GLY A 288 -16.59 -20.00 22.99
C GLY A 288 -15.94 -19.11 21.91
N PHE A 289 -15.81 -19.65 20.71
CA PHE A 289 -15.27 -18.92 19.56
C PHE A 289 -16.37 -18.08 18.89
N SER A 290 -16.29 -16.75 19.05
CA SER A 290 -17.20 -15.79 18.41
C SER A 290 -16.47 -14.47 18.14
N LYS A 291 -17.03 -13.62 17.25
CA LYS A 291 -16.50 -12.27 17.03
C LYS A 291 -16.37 -11.47 18.33
N ALA A 292 -17.36 -11.59 19.23
CA ALA A 292 -17.40 -10.86 20.49
C ALA A 292 -16.28 -11.32 21.43
N SER A 293 -16.09 -12.63 21.59
CA SER A 293 -15.04 -13.17 22.45
C SER A 293 -13.65 -12.90 21.90
N ILE A 294 -13.43 -12.99 20.59
CA ILE A 294 -12.15 -12.63 19.96
C ILE A 294 -11.82 -11.14 20.14
N ALA A 295 -12.83 -10.27 20.15
CA ALA A 295 -12.63 -8.85 20.43
C ALA A 295 -12.17 -8.60 21.89
N ASN A 296 -12.48 -9.51 22.81
CA ASN A 296 -12.08 -9.44 24.22
C ASN A 296 -10.65 -9.97 24.49
N LEU A 297 -9.95 -10.51 23.50
CA LEU A 297 -8.52 -10.85 23.59
C LEU A 297 -7.67 -9.58 23.51
N ARG A 298 -7.54 -8.87 24.64
CA ARG A 298 -6.96 -7.52 24.75
C ARG A 298 -5.44 -7.54 24.78
N LEU A 299 -4.83 -8.51 25.46
CA LEU A 299 -3.38 -8.73 25.48
C LEU A 299 -2.91 -9.19 24.10
N MET A 300 -3.64 -10.11 23.46
CA MET A 300 -3.33 -10.51 22.08
C MET A 300 -3.39 -9.33 21.10
N ASP A 301 -4.42 -8.50 21.22
CA ASP A 301 -4.53 -7.23 20.48
C ASP A 301 -3.27 -6.35 20.65
N SER A 302 -2.80 -6.23 21.88
CA SER A 302 -1.62 -5.44 22.25
C SER A 302 -0.33 -6.07 21.70
N ALA A 303 -0.19 -7.39 21.74
CA ALA A 303 0.93 -8.12 21.16
C ALA A 303 1.02 -7.95 19.64
N LEU A 304 -0.12 -8.04 18.93
CA LEU A 304 -0.18 -7.84 17.49
C LEU A 304 0.14 -6.40 17.09
N GLN A 305 -0.39 -5.42 17.84
CA GLN A 305 -0.11 -4.01 17.60
C GLN A 305 1.38 -3.68 17.86
N GLU A 306 1.98 -4.23 18.91
CA GLU A 306 3.41 -4.06 19.20
C GLU A 306 4.30 -4.71 18.15
N THR A 307 3.92 -5.88 17.65
CA THR A 307 4.62 -6.56 16.55
C THR A 307 4.66 -5.67 15.30
N GLN A 308 3.51 -5.11 14.91
CA GLN A 308 3.40 -4.16 13.81
C GLN A 308 4.17 -2.86 14.06
N ARG A 309 4.19 -2.38 15.30
CA ARG A 309 4.93 -1.18 15.67
C ARG A 309 6.43 -1.36 15.43
N MET A 310 6.99 -2.47 15.92
CA MET A 310 8.42 -2.77 15.82
C MET A 310 8.87 -3.10 14.40
N LYS A 311 8.00 -3.74 13.62
CA LYS A 311 8.22 -4.01 12.21
C LYS A 311 7.02 -3.50 11.41
N PRO A 312 7.01 -2.22 11.04
CA PRO A 312 5.99 -1.69 10.14
C PRO A 312 6.09 -2.42 8.79
N LEU A 313 4.94 -2.78 8.21
CA LEU A 313 4.91 -3.41 6.88
C LEU A 313 5.54 -2.50 5.82
N GLN A 314 5.38 -1.18 5.97
CA GLN A 314 5.93 -0.17 5.06
C GLN A 314 6.44 1.03 5.86
N MET A 315 7.71 1.39 5.69
CA MET A 315 8.26 2.61 6.28
C MET A 315 7.78 3.89 5.57
N LEU A 316 7.48 3.80 4.27
CA LEU A 316 6.84 4.87 3.51
C LEU A 316 5.36 4.54 3.32
N ALA A 317 4.55 4.93 4.31
CA ALA A 317 3.12 4.66 4.39
C ALA A 317 2.28 5.75 3.69
N MET A 318 0.95 5.59 3.70
CA MET A 318 0.01 6.56 3.11
C MET A 318 0.39 7.02 1.70
N ARG A 319 0.81 6.08 0.83
CA ARG A 319 1.21 6.41 -0.55
C ARG A 319 0.06 7.05 -1.34
N ARG A 320 0.29 8.16 -2.02
CA ARG A 320 -0.73 8.88 -2.83
C ARG A 320 -0.13 9.47 -4.10
N ILE A 321 -0.99 9.73 -5.08
CA ILE A 321 -0.72 10.62 -6.21
C ILE A 321 -1.62 11.85 -6.10
N ALA A 322 -1.02 13.02 -6.33
CA ALA A 322 -1.74 14.28 -6.44
C ALA A 322 -2.37 14.44 -7.83
N GLU A 323 -3.69 14.46 -7.92
CA GLU A 323 -4.39 14.63 -9.20
C GLU A 323 -4.47 16.09 -9.65
N LYS A 324 -4.25 17.02 -8.71
CA LYS A 324 -4.24 18.46 -8.89
C LYS A 324 -3.12 19.06 -8.05
N LYS A 325 -2.77 20.33 -8.32
CA LYS A 325 -1.87 21.09 -7.45
C LYS A 325 -2.57 21.38 -6.13
N ILE A 326 -1.89 21.16 -5.01
CA ILE A 326 -2.37 21.36 -3.65
C ILE A 326 -1.39 22.28 -2.93
N VAL A 327 -1.90 23.23 -2.15
CA VAL A 327 -1.10 24.05 -1.23
C VAL A 327 -1.59 23.75 0.18
N LEU A 328 -0.74 23.15 1.00
CA LEU A 328 -1.06 22.82 2.39
C LEU A 328 -1.06 24.08 3.27
N SER A 329 -1.59 23.97 4.48
CA SER A 329 -1.76 25.08 5.42
C SER A 329 -0.44 25.75 5.83
N ASP A 330 0.67 25.02 5.76
CA ASP A 330 2.03 25.50 6.05
C ASP A 330 2.74 26.07 4.80
N GLY A 331 2.05 26.13 3.65
CA GLY A 331 2.59 26.63 2.39
C GLY A 331 3.30 25.58 1.53
N LEU A 332 3.42 24.32 1.99
CA LEU A 332 3.97 23.25 1.16
C LEU A 332 3.13 23.07 -0.10
N THR A 333 3.76 23.17 -1.27
CA THR A 333 3.09 22.97 -2.55
C THR A 333 3.37 21.57 -3.07
N ILE A 334 2.31 20.79 -3.27
CA ILE A 334 2.33 19.48 -3.93
C ILE A 334 1.80 19.70 -5.35
N ASN A 335 2.59 19.37 -6.35
CA ASN A 335 2.21 19.56 -7.75
C ASN A 335 1.36 18.41 -8.26
N LYS A 336 0.55 18.67 -9.28
CA LYS A 336 -0.15 17.61 -10.00
C LYS A 336 0.87 16.58 -10.53
N GLY A 337 0.60 15.30 -10.28
CA GLY A 337 1.45 14.18 -10.64
C GLY A 337 2.51 13.82 -9.60
N ASP A 338 2.68 14.63 -8.55
CA ASP A 338 3.58 14.27 -7.45
C ASP A 338 3.08 12.98 -6.77
N ARG A 339 4.01 12.04 -6.61
CA ARG A 339 3.86 10.87 -5.75
C ARG A 339 4.35 11.24 -4.38
N LEU A 340 3.63 10.82 -3.35
CA LEU A 340 4.04 11.07 -1.98
C LEU A 340 3.76 9.90 -1.06
N ALA A 341 4.49 9.88 0.04
CA ALA A 341 4.28 8.98 1.16
C ALA A 341 4.56 9.74 2.46
N VAL A 342 4.06 9.19 3.57
CA VAL A 342 4.40 9.65 4.91
C VAL A 342 5.38 8.66 5.52
N ASP A 343 6.47 9.18 6.07
CA ASP A 343 7.43 8.40 6.85
C ASP A 343 6.76 7.88 8.13
N ALA A 344 6.70 6.55 8.29
CA ALA A 344 6.06 5.88 9.42
C ALA A 344 6.95 5.81 10.68
N HIS A 345 8.08 6.52 10.71
CA HIS A 345 9.05 6.49 11.81
C HIS A 345 8.49 6.83 13.19
N ALA A 346 7.36 7.55 13.29
CA ALA A 346 6.72 7.80 14.58
C ALA A 346 6.45 6.49 15.37
N MET A 347 6.31 5.35 14.68
CA MET A 347 6.16 4.02 15.30
C MET A 347 7.42 3.55 16.04
N LEU A 348 8.59 4.06 15.67
CA LEU A 348 9.90 3.72 16.24
C LEU A 348 10.52 4.88 17.03
N ASP A 349 9.84 6.02 17.10
CA ASP A 349 10.32 7.23 17.76
C ASP A 349 10.23 7.07 19.30
N PRO A 350 11.34 7.16 20.06
CA PRO A 350 11.32 7.05 21.51
C PRO A 350 10.51 8.15 22.21
N GLU A 351 10.30 9.31 21.58
CA GLU A 351 9.44 10.38 22.11
C GLU A 351 7.95 10.01 22.04
N VAL A 352 7.59 9.11 21.12
CA VAL A 352 6.21 8.61 20.96
C VAL A 352 6.03 7.30 21.72
N TYR A 353 7.01 6.40 21.62
CA TYR A 353 7.00 5.07 22.21
C TYR A 353 8.25 4.85 23.06
N PRO A 354 8.16 5.02 24.40
CA PRO A 354 9.29 4.80 25.30
C PRO A 354 9.85 3.38 25.19
N ASN A 355 11.18 3.23 25.17
CA ASN A 355 11.86 1.96 24.90
C ASN A 355 11.36 1.30 23.58
N PRO A 356 11.57 1.95 22.42
CA PRO A 356 11.01 1.50 21.14
C PRO A 356 11.60 0.18 20.65
N ASP A 357 12.78 -0.21 21.13
CA ASP A 357 13.46 -1.46 20.73
C ASP A 357 13.04 -2.67 21.58
N LYS A 358 12.33 -2.45 22.69
CA LYS A 358 11.84 -3.52 23.55
C LYS A 358 10.49 -4.03 23.06
N PHE A 359 10.41 -5.34 22.79
CA PHE A 359 9.13 -6.01 22.54
C PHE A 359 8.34 -6.10 23.85
N ASP A 360 7.25 -5.33 23.93
CA ASP A 360 6.40 -5.23 25.12
C ASP A 360 4.95 -5.48 24.76
N ILE A 361 4.51 -6.74 24.88
CA ILE A 361 3.14 -7.15 24.54
C ILE A 361 2.08 -6.48 25.41
N TYR A 362 2.43 -5.84 26.52
CA TYR A 362 1.48 -5.14 27.39
C TYR A 362 1.42 -3.64 27.12
N ARG A 363 2.23 -3.10 26.21
CA ARG A 363 2.32 -1.66 25.93
C ARG A 363 0.95 -1.04 25.67
N TYR A 364 0.21 -1.59 24.71
CA TYR A 364 -1.10 -1.08 24.34
C TYR A 364 -2.18 -1.49 25.35
N LEU A 365 -2.02 -2.62 26.05
CA LEU A 365 -2.89 -2.98 27.16
C LEU A 365 -2.87 -1.91 28.26
N ARG A 366 -1.68 -1.51 28.72
CA ARG A 366 -1.51 -0.42 29.71
C ARG A 366 -2.03 0.91 29.20
N MET A 367 -1.83 1.23 27.92
CA MET A 367 -2.42 2.43 27.31
C MET A 367 -3.95 2.42 27.32
N ARG A 368 -4.59 1.24 27.27
CA ARG A 368 -6.05 1.12 27.40
C ARG A 368 -6.54 1.41 28.81
N GLU A 369 -5.77 0.99 29.81
CA GLU A 369 -6.11 1.14 31.22
C GLU A 369 -5.97 2.57 31.72
N ASP A 370 -5.06 3.36 31.14
CA ASP A 370 -4.87 4.79 31.43
C ASP A 370 -6.07 5.67 31.00
N GLY A 371 -7.04 5.10 30.28
CA GLY A 371 -8.33 5.73 29.93
C GLY A 371 -8.25 6.81 28.84
N SER A 372 -7.26 7.71 28.91
CA SER A 372 -7.04 8.86 28.02
C SER A 372 -6.77 8.46 26.56
N ASN A 373 -6.16 7.30 26.34
CA ASN A 373 -5.77 6.78 25.02
C ASN A 373 -6.42 5.42 24.70
N SER A 374 -7.49 5.05 25.42
CA SER A 374 -8.11 3.73 25.33
C SER A 374 -8.57 3.33 23.92
N THR A 375 -9.12 4.28 23.16
CA THR A 375 -9.56 4.04 21.78
C THR A 375 -8.40 4.01 20.78
N LYS A 376 -7.28 4.68 21.09
CA LYS A 376 -6.07 4.71 20.23
C LYS A 376 -5.25 3.43 20.32
N ALA A 377 -5.38 2.71 21.42
CA ALA A 377 -4.64 1.48 21.69
C ALA A 377 -5.37 0.21 21.20
N LEU A 378 -6.44 0.35 20.40
CA LEU A 378 -7.05 -0.77 19.69
C LEU A 378 -6.21 -1.16 18.49
N PHE A 379 -6.04 -2.47 18.25
CA PHE A 379 -5.21 -2.97 17.14
C PHE A 379 -5.66 -2.42 15.78
N VAL A 380 -6.97 -2.25 15.60
CA VAL A 380 -7.61 -1.73 14.39
C VAL A 380 -7.67 -0.20 14.29
N THR A 381 -7.21 0.53 15.32
CA THR A 381 -7.24 2.00 15.31
C THR A 381 -6.03 2.54 14.56
N THR A 382 -6.28 3.56 13.73
CA THR A 382 -5.22 4.30 13.03
C THR A 382 -4.98 5.64 13.70
N SER A 383 -3.73 6.11 13.67
CA SER A 383 -3.36 7.44 14.13
C SER A 383 -2.17 7.97 13.33
N PRO A 384 -1.86 9.28 13.39
CA PRO A 384 -0.62 9.81 12.83
C PRO A 384 0.64 9.09 13.35
N GLU A 385 0.59 8.59 14.59
CA GLU A 385 1.68 7.88 15.26
C GLU A 385 1.76 6.39 14.90
N ASN A 386 0.66 5.80 14.39
CA ASN A 386 0.60 4.41 13.95
C ASN A 386 -0.12 4.30 12.61
N LEU A 387 0.68 4.19 11.55
CA LEU A 387 0.24 4.18 10.15
C LEU A 387 0.11 2.77 9.57
N THR A 388 0.09 1.72 10.40
CA THR A 388 0.12 0.33 9.90
C THR A 388 -1.05 0.02 8.97
N PHE A 389 -2.24 0.49 9.32
CA PHE A 389 -3.44 0.39 8.48
C PHE A 389 -3.70 1.68 7.69
N GLY A 390 -2.70 2.52 7.44
CA GLY A 390 -2.87 3.86 6.88
C GLY A 390 -3.61 4.81 7.82
N HIS A 391 -4.17 5.89 7.30
CA HIS A 391 -4.95 6.85 8.08
C HIS A 391 -5.92 7.66 7.19
N GLY A 392 -7.05 8.08 7.76
CA GLY A 392 -8.08 8.87 7.08
C GLY A 392 -8.99 8.08 6.13
N ILE A 393 -9.49 8.75 5.08
CA ILE A 393 -10.44 8.16 4.11
C ILE A 393 -9.87 6.97 3.32
N HIS A 394 -8.55 6.80 3.33
CA HIS A 394 -7.84 5.71 2.67
C HIS A 394 -7.19 4.77 3.69
N ALA A 395 -7.68 4.75 4.94
CA ALA A 395 -7.30 3.72 5.91
C ALA A 395 -7.75 2.35 5.40
N CYS A 396 -6.98 1.31 5.72
CA CYS A 396 -7.23 -0.05 5.26
C CYS A 396 -8.66 -0.48 5.63
N PRO A 397 -9.51 -0.77 4.62
CA PRO A 397 -10.87 -1.17 4.88
C PRO A 397 -10.92 -2.58 5.49
N GLY A 398 -9.94 -3.44 5.19
CA GLY A 398 -9.86 -4.83 5.65
C GLY A 398 -9.32 -5.02 7.08
N ARG A 399 -8.92 -3.95 7.78
CA ARG A 399 -8.23 -4.06 9.09
C ARG A 399 -9.02 -4.84 10.16
N PHE A 400 -10.35 -4.76 10.14
CA PHE A 400 -11.19 -5.50 11.08
C PHE A 400 -11.23 -7.00 10.77
N PHE A 401 -11.22 -7.35 9.48
CA PHE A 401 -11.12 -8.74 9.03
C PHE A 401 -9.74 -9.31 9.36
N ALA A 402 -8.67 -8.57 9.04
CA ALA A 402 -7.29 -8.97 9.36
C ALA A 402 -7.09 -9.17 10.88
N ALA A 403 -7.63 -8.27 11.71
CA ALA A 403 -7.57 -8.42 13.16
C ALA A 403 -8.28 -9.68 13.67
N LEU A 404 -9.43 -10.00 13.09
CA LEU A 404 -10.15 -11.22 13.41
C LEU A 404 -9.35 -12.47 12.98
N GLU A 405 -8.90 -12.48 11.73
CA GLU A 405 -8.15 -13.58 11.10
C GLU A 405 -6.87 -13.91 11.87
N VAL A 406 -6.01 -12.92 12.11
CA VAL A 406 -4.72 -13.12 12.78
C VAL A 406 -4.91 -13.57 14.24
N LYS A 407 -5.91 -13.04 14.95
CA LYS A 407 -6.21 -13.51 16.31
C LYS A 407 -6.68 -14.96 16.33
N ILE A 408 -7.57 -15.33 15.42
CA ILE A 408 -8.05 -16.71 15.30
C ILE A 408 -6.86 -17.65 15.05
N ALA A 409 -6.01 -17.32 14.07
CA ALA A 409 -4.83 -18.10 13.76
C ALA A 409 -3.88 -18.23 14.95
N LEU A 410 -3.58 -17.11 15.62
CA LEU A 410 -2.68 -17.10 16.76
C LEU A 410 -3.27 -17.86 17.96
N CYS A 411 -4.59 -17.84 18.17
CA CYS A 411 -5.24 -18.68 19.18
C CYS A 411 -5.01 -20.17 18.91
N HIS A 412 -5.20 -20.64 17.68
CA HIS A 412 -4.95 -22.03 17.31
C HIS A 412 -3.48 -22.40 17.47
N ILE A 413 -2.57 -21.54 17.00
CA ILE A 413 -1.13 -21.78 17.11
C ILE A 413 -0.70 -21.87 18.58
N LEU A 414 -1.07 -20.88 19.40
CA LEU A 414 -0.70 -20.84 20.83
C LEU A 414 -1.29 -22.01 21.62
N THR A 415 -2.50 -22.48 21.30
CA THR A 415 -3.17 -23.52 22.10
C THR A 415 -2.84 -24.95 21.67
N LYS A 416 -2.38 -25.15 20.43
CA LYS A 416 -2.15 -26.49 19.86
C LYS A 416 -0.68 -26.82 19.67
N TYR A 417 0.19 -25.82 19.63
CA TYR A 417 1.60 -26.00 19.30
C TYR A 417 2.49 -25.28 20.30
N ASP A 418 3.66 -25.88 20.55
CA ASP A 418 4.84 -25.22 21.10
C ASP A 418 5.85 -25.06 19.98
N TRP A 419 6.63 -23.97 20.01
CA TRP A 419 7.68 -23.74 19.02
C TRP A 419 8.87 -23.02 19.65
N GLU A 420 10.03 -23.18 19.02
CA GLU A 420 11.26 -22.46 19.35
C GLU A 420 11.91 -21.96 18.06
N LEU A 421 12.70 -20.88 18.17
CA LEU A 421 13.50 -20.41 17.04
C LEU A 421 14.71 -21.33 16.85
N LEU A 422 15.02 -21.64 15.59
CA LEU A 422 16.23 -22.40 15.26
C LEU A 422 17.49 -21.61 15.68
N PRO A 423 18.56 -22.30 16.11
CA PRO A 423 19.83 -21.64 16.42
C PRO A 423 20.32 -20.76 15.27
N GLY A 424 20.68 -19.51 15.57
CA GLY A 424 21.14 -18.54 14.57
C GLY A 424 20.02 -17.80 13.82
N SER A 425 18.76 -18.01 14.19
CA SER A 425 17.64 -17.19 13.70
C SER A 425 17.85 -15.72 14.05
N ASN A 426 17.47 -14.83 13.12
CA ASN A 426 17.52 -13.39 13.32
C ASN A 426 16.11 -12.80 13.20
N LEU A 427 15.78 -11.86 14.08
CA LEU A 427 14.52 -11.12 14.06
C LEU A 427 14.58 -9.87 13.17
N GLU A 428 15.76 -9.51 12.67
CA GLU A 428 15.88 -8.43 11.69
C GLU A 428 15.07 -8.76 10.43
N PRO A 429 14.26 -7.83 9.92
CA PRO A 429 13.53 -8.04 8.69
C PRO A 429 14.49 -8.33 7.53
N PHE A 430 14.17 -9.34 6.71
CA PHE A 430 14.74 -9.43 5.38
C PHE A 430 14.27 -8.20 4.59
N VAL A 431 15.22 -7.39 4.13
CA VAL A 431 14.96 -6.16 3.37
C VAL A 431 14.83 -6.47 1.89
#